data_AF-A0A832PVN2-F1
#
_entry.id   AF-A0A832PVN2-F1
#
_cell.length_a   1.000
_cell.length_b   1.000
_cell.length_c   1.000
_cell.angle_alpha   90.00
_cell.angle_beta   90.00
_cell.angle_gamma   90.00
#
_symmetry.space_group_name_H-M   'P 1'
#
loop_
_entity.id
_entity.type
_entity.pdbx_description
1 polymer ?
#
loop_
_entity_poly.entity_id
_entity_poly.type
_entity_poly.pdbx_seq_one_letter_code
_entity_poly.pdbx_strand_id
1 'polypeptide(L)'
;MVKGTLDWPPPNGVSLDMAGLTDMGTGLPGFNAIKAIKVLDSANPTFELNTYYVNDDIDADKNTHAKMLLEMRYVDETRARDASLQPNVATDFGVTFGYFPHMVVASPVSFFHPDENGQGFTYWVAYVDQASKNSMGDAETYHISASLASSESWPVRVTGRIIYKQLGE
;
A
#
# COMPACT_ATOMS: atom_id res chain seq x y z
N MET A 1 13.80 -12.02 -0.41
CA MET A 1 13.13 -13.28 -0.83
C MET A 1 11.69 -12.91 -1.20
N VAL A 2 11.25 -13.09 -2.45
CA VAL A 2 9.87 -12.75 -2.87
C VAL A 2 8.93 -13.80 -2.28
N LYS A 3 8.13 -13.44 -1.26
CA LYS A 3 7.01 -14.25 -0.77
C LYS A 3 5.77 -13.86 -1.59
N GLY A 4 5.45 -14.62 -2.63
CA GLY A 4 4.26 -14.39 -3.47
C GLY A 4 3.41 -15.65 -3.61
N THR A 5 2.12 -15.55 -3.33
CA THR A 5 1.10 -16.51 -3.77
C THR A 5 0.64 -16.10 -5.16
N LEU A 6 0.88 -16.95 -6.16
CA LEU A 6 0.41 -16.77 -7.53
C LEU A 6 -0.81 -17.68 -7.72
N ASP A 7 -2.02 -17.12 -7.72
CA ASP A 7 -3.22 -17.85 -8.16
C ASP A 7 -3.38 -17.67 -9.67
N TRP A 8 -3.30 -18.78 -10.40
CA TRP A 8 -3.42 -18.83 -11.86
C TRP A 8 -4.87 -19.20 -12.27
N PRO A 9 -5.62 -18.34 -12.98
CA PRO A 9 -6.92 -18.73 -13.50
C PRO A 9 -6.83 -19.49 -14.85
N PRO A 10 -7.82 -20.32 -15.20
CA PRO A 10 -7.83 -21.11 -16.44
C PRO A 10 -8.05 -20.27 -17.71
N PRO A 11 -7.80 -20.85 -18.91
CA PRO A 11 -7.14 -20.16 -20.01
C PRO A 11 -8.07 -19.54 -21.06
N ASN A 12 -9.07 -18.72 -20.70
CA ASN A 12 -10.00 -18.16 -21.71
C ASN A 12 -10.43 -16.69 -21.48
N GLY A 13 -9.52 -15.80 -21.12
CA GLY A 13 -9.80 -14.36 -21.17
C GLY A 13 -8.67 -13.55 -20.56
N VAL A 14 -8.19 -12.57 -21.31
CA VAL A 14 -7.07 -11.69 -20.92
C VAL A 14 -7.47 -10.89 -19.68
N SER A 15 -7.14 -11.42 -18.51
CA SER A 15 -7.12 -10.72 -17.23
C SER A 15 -5.88 -11.22 -16.51
N LEU A 16 -4.86 -10.35 -16.38
CA LEU A 16 -3.86 -10.50 -15.34
C LEU A 16 -4.59 -10.24 -14.03
N ASP A 17 -5.25 -11.27 -13.50
CA ASP A 17 -5.89 -11.23 -12.19
C ASP A 17 -4.78 -11.19 -11.13
N MET A 18 -4.23 -10.00 -10.89
CA MET A 18 -3.31 -9.74 -9.80
C MET A 18 -4.12 -9.66 -8.49
N ALA A 19 -4.66 -10.80 -8.03
CA ALA A 19 -5.36 -10.91 -6.76
C ALA A 19 -4.49 -10.41 -5.57
N GLY A 20 -3.17 -10.52 -5.71
CA GLY A 20 -2.21 -9.69 -4.99
C GLY A 20 -0.77 -9.96 -5.43
N LEU A 21 0.10 -8.95 -5.31
CA LEU A 21 1.55 -9.09 -5.49
C LEU A 21 2.23 -8.32 -4.36
N THR A 22 3.15 -8.98 -3.65
CA THR A 22 3.97 -8.37 -2.60
C THR A 22 5.45 -8.53 -2.95
N ASP A 23 6.16 -7.41 -2.99
CA ASP A 23 7.61 -7.30 -3.11
C ASP A 23 8.17 -6.76 -1.79
N MET A 24 8.99 -7.55 -1.11
CA MET A 24 9.56 -7.23 0.20
C MET A 24 10.99 -6.65 0.11
N GLY A 25 11.45 -6.30 -1.09
CA GLY A 25 12.78 -5.72 -1.27
C GLY A 25 13.91 -6.71 -0.93
N THR A 26 15.08 -6.15 -0.59
CA THR A 26 16.30 -6.93 -0.36
C THR A 26 16.52 -7.29 1.11
N GLY A 27 16.04 -6.46 2.05
CA GLY A 27 16.26 -6.65 3.48
C GLY A 27 17.73 -6.46 3.90
N LEU A 28 18.49 -5.71 3.10
CA LEU A 28 19.91 -5.41 3.33
C LEU A 28 20.07 -4.02 3.96
N PRO A 29 21.15 -3.77 4.75
CA PRO A 29 21.41 -2.46 5.33
C PRO A 29 21.35 -1.32 4.31
N GLY A 30 20.79 -0.19 4.73
CA GLY A 30 20.57 0.98 3.86
C GLY A 30 19.10 1.15 3.48
N PHE A 31 18.85 1.80 2.34
CA PHE A 31 17.47 2.07 1.90
C PHE A 31 16.84 0.84 1.25
N ASN A 32 15.68 0.45 1.77
CA ASN A 32 14.84 -0.61 1.25
C ASN A 32 13.51 -0.04 0.75
N ALA A 33 12.91 -0.73 -0.22
CA ALA A 33 11.57 -0.44 -0.71
C ALA A 33 10.75 -1.73 -0.72
N ILE A 34 9.59 -1.69 -0.09
CA ILE A 34 8.59 -2.76 -0.17
C ILE A 34 7.34 -2.24 -0.86
N LYS A 35 6.65 -3.10 -1.60
CA LYS A 35 5.45 -2.77 -2.36
C LYS A 35 4.46 -3.93 -2.24
N ALA A 36 3.18 -3.61 -2.12
CA ALA A 36 2.14 -4.61 -2.26
C ALA A 36 0.96 -4.06 -3.05
N ILE A 37 0.23 -4.95 -3.71
CA ILE A 37 -1.05 -4.67 -4.35
C ILE A 37 -2.05 -5.74 -3.97
N LYS A 38 -3.30 -5.35 -3.77
CA LYS A 38 -4.41 -6.25 -3.46
C LYS A 38 -5.72 -5.65 -3.94
N VAL A 39 -6.68 -6.48 -4.33
CA VAL A 39 -8.08 -6.07 -4.48
C VAL A 39 -8.81 -6.32 -3.17
N LEU A 40 -9.41 -5.27 -2.61
CA LEU A 40 -10.27 -5.36 -1.44
C LEU A 40 -11.72 -5.60 -1.87
N ASP A 41 -12.37 -6.56 -1.24
CA ASP A 41 -13.79 -6.86 -1.40
C ASP A 41 -14.38 -7.35 -0.07
N SER A 42 -15.67 -7.72 -0.06
CA SER A 42 -16.34 -8.20 1.16
C SER A 42 -15.75 -9.49 1.75
N ALA A 43 -15.08 -10.33 0.94
CA ALA A 43 -14.46 -11.56 1.39
C ALA A 43 -13.02 -11.32 1.87
N ASN A 44 -12.33 -10.34 1.28
CA ASN A 44 -10.96 -9.95 1.56
C ASN A 44 -10.86 -8.45 1.85
N PRO A 45 -11.41 -7.96 2.98
CA PRO A 45 -11.62 -6.53 3.18
C PRO A 45 -10.37 -5.76 3.63
N THR A 46 -9.26 -6.44 3.92
CA THR A 46 -8.06 -5.83 4.51
C THR A 46 -6.82 -5.94 3.63
N PHE A 47 -5.99 -4.90 3.68
CA PHE A 47 -4.65 -4.81 3.11
C PHE A 47 -3.67 -4.36 4.21
N GLU A 48 -2.50 -4.99 4.25
CA GLU A 48 -1.41 -4.60 5.13
C GLU A 48 -0.08 -4.68 4.37
N LEU A 49 0.75 -3.66 4.52
CA LEU A 49 2.15 -3.63 4.11
C LEU A 49 2.95 -3.13 5.31
N ASN A 50 3.88 -3.94 5.80
CA ASN A 50 4.62 -3.68 7.03
C ASN A 50 6.10 -4.04 6.84
N THR A 51 7.01 -3.16 7.28
CA THR A 51 8.46 -3.42 7.20
C THR A 51 8.89 -4.60 8.06
N TYR A 52 8.16 -4.91 9.13
CA TYR A 52 8.44 -6.07 9.98
C TYR A 52 8.53 -7.37 9.18
N TYR A 53 7.63 -7.58 8.21
CA TYR A 53 7.55 -8.82 7.45
C TYR A 53 8.72 -9.04 6.47
N VAL A 54 9.65 -8.08 6.35
CA VAL A 54 10.85 -8.22 5.49
C VAL A 54 11.82 -9.22 6.11
N ASN A 55 12.15 -9.02 7.38
CA ASN A 55 13.12 -9.82 8.14
C ASN A 55 12.52 -10.50 9.38
N ASP A 56 11.20 -10.35 9.58
CA ASP A 56 10.50 -10.74 10.80
C ASP A 56 11.13 -10.07 12.06
N ASP A 57 11.54 -8.80 11.92
CA ASP A 57 12.24 -8.01 12.94
C ASP A 57 11.85 -6.53 12.93
N ILE A 58 12.08 -5.84 14.05
CA ILE A 58 11.92 -4.39 14.21
C ILE A 58 13.28 -3.75 13.90
N ASP A 59 13.55 -3.51 12.62
CA ASP A 59 14.88 -3.13 12.13
C ASP A 59 14.88 -1.86 11.25
N ALA A 60 13.79 -1.09 11.19
CA ALA A 60 13.78 0.18 10.46
C ALA A 60 14.39 1.31 11.31
N ASP A 61 15.29 2.10 10.75
CA ASP A 61 15.89 3.28 11.40
C ASP A 61 14.81 4.31 11.72
N LYS A 62 14.50 4.49 13.01
CA LYS A 62 13.45 5.42 13.46
C LYS A 62 13.81 6.89 13.22
N ASN A 63 15.10 7.20 13.04
CA ASN A 63 15.60 8.56 12.91
C ASN A 63 15.61 9.06 11.47
N THR A 64 15.38 8.15 10.51
CA THR A 64 15.26 8.45 9.09
C THR A 64 13.80 8.39 8.68
N HIS A 65 13.35 9.36 7.87
CA HIS A 65 11.96 9.38 7.41
C HIS A 65 11.67 8.19 6.50
N ALA A 66 10.61 7.46 6.81
CA ALA A 66 9.99 6.52 5.89
C ALA A 66 9.03 7.28 4.96
N LYS A 67 9.10 6.95 3.67
CA LYS A 67 8.19 7.47 2.65
C LYS A 67 7.17 6.40 2.33
N MET A 68 5.93 6.66 2.67
CA MET A 68 4.83 5.71 2.54
C MET A 68 3.79 6.28 1.58
N LEU A 69 3.45 5.52 0.54
CA LEU A 69 2.48 5.90 -0.48
C LEU A 69 1.43 4.81 -0.62
N LEU A 70 0.16 5.20 -0.54
CA LEU A 70 -1.00 4.36 -0.82
C LEU A 70 -1.76 4.95 -1.99
N GLU A 71 -2.13 4.11 -2.95
CA GLU A 71 -3.00 4.47 -4.07
C GLU A 71 -4.17 3.49 -4.12
N MET A 72 -5.36 4.02 -4.33
CA MET A 72 -6.59 3.25 -4.42
C MET A 72 -7.35 3.62 -5.69
N ARG A 73 -7.99 2.65 -6.32
CA ARG A 73 -8.89 2.85 -7.45
C ARG A 73 -10.00 1.83 -7.39
N TYR A 74 -11.23 2.20 -7.73
CA TYR A 74 -12.26 1.20 -8.01
C TYR A 74 -11.80 0.24 -9.11
N VAL A 75 -12.11 -1.04 -8.94
CA VAL A 75 -11.88 -2.03 -10.01
C VAL A 75 -12.83 -1.77 -11.17
N ASP A 76 -14.09 -1.46 -10.87
CA ASP A 76 -15.09 -1.04 -11.86
C ASP A 76 -14.67 0.28 -12.53
N GLU A 77 -14.51 0.25 -13.86
CA GLU A 77 -14.02 1.39 -14.63
C GLU A 77 -14.99 2.57 -14.64
N THR A 78 -16.31 2.31 -14.60
CA THR A 78 -17.31 3.38 -14.62
C THR A 78 -17.18 4.23 -13.35
N ARG A 79 -17.06 3.57 -12.21
CA ARG A 79 -16.79 4.22 -10.92
C ARG A 79 -15.41 4.84 -10.85
N ALA A 80 -14.40 4.15 -11.38
CA ALA A 80 -13.04 4.70 -11.41
C ALA A 80 -12.95 6.00 -12.22
N ARG A 81 -13.85 6.25 -13.18
CA ARG A 81 -13.90 7.49 -13.97
C ARG A 81 -14.70 8.61 -13.29
N ASP A 82 -15.40 8.34 -12.19
CA ASP A 82 -16.15 9.34 -11.45
C ASP A 82 -15.31 9.94 -10.32
N ALA A 83 -14.80 11.15 -10.53
CA ALA A 83 -13.96 11.86 -9.57
C ALA A 83 -14.70 12.28 -8.28
N SER A 84 -16.03 12.17 -8.24
CA SER A 84 -16.84 12.45 -7.05
C SER A 84 -17.02 11.23 -6.14
N LEU A 85 -16.67 10.02 -6.63
CA LEU A 85 -16.82 8.77 -5.89
C LEU A 85 -15.50 8.34 -5.28
N GLN A 86 -15.28 8.73 -4.02
CA GLN A 86 -14.21 8.19 -3.21
C GLN A 86 -14.55 6.80 -2.67
N PRO A 87 -13.69 5.77 -2.85
CA PRO A 87 -13.81 4.50 -2.16
C PRO A 87 -13.91 4.67 -0.65
N ASN A 88 -14.90 4.04 -0.03
CA ASN A 88 -15.01 4.05 1.42
C ASN A 88 -14.06 3.01 2.03
N VAL A 89 -12.79 3.39 2.11
CA VAL A 89 -11.68 2.60 2.65
C VAL A 89 -11.04 3.39 3.78
N ALA A 90 -11.02 2.83 4.98
CA ALA A 90 -10.29 3.39 6.10
C ALA A 90 -8.80 3.10 5.92
N THR A 91 -7.96 4.14 5.96
CA THR A 91 -6.52 4.04 5.74
C THR A 91 -5.75 4.40 6.99
N ASP A 92 -4.66 3.69 7.24
CA ASP A 92 -3.77 3.90 8.38
C ASP A 92 -2.32 3.90 7.91
N PHE A 93 -1.56 4.85 8.44
CA PHE A 93 -0.11 4.96 8.26
C PHE A 93 0.47 5.11 9.65
N GLY A 94 1.47 4.30 9.98
CA GLY A 94 1.95 4.33 11.33
C GLY A 94 3.19 3.53 11.57
N VAL A 95 3.38 3.29 12.86
CA VAL A 95 4.45 2.48 13.42
C VAL A 95 3.87 1.53 14.47
N THR A 96 4.73 0.71 15.08
CA THR A 96 4.33 -0.27 16.12
C THR A 96 3.34 0.32 17.14
N PHE A 97 3.66 1.52 17.65
CA PHE A 97 2.78 2.30 18.51
C PHE A 97 2.76 3.75 18.07
N GLY A 98 1.90 4.07 17.10
CA GLY A 98 1.71 5.45 16.67
C GLY A 98 1.01 5.54 15.33
N TYR A 99 0.44 6.71 15.08
CA TYR A 99 -0.26 7.04 13.85
C TYR A 99 0.37 8.28 13.23
N PHE A 100 0.48 8.29 11.91
CA PHE A 100 0.86 9.45 11.13
C PHE A 100 -0.38 10.08 10.46
N PRO A 101 -0.73 11.33 10.84
CA PRO A 101 -1.79 12.07 10.17
C PRO A 101 -1.56 12.16 8.67
N HIS A 102 -2.60 11.85 7.91
CA HIS A 102 -2.57 11.88 6.45
C HIS A 102 -3.93 12.29 5.88
N MET A 103 -3.93 12.63 4.60
CA MET A 103 -5.13 12.91 3.83
C MET A 103 -5.16 12.03 2.59
N VAL A 104 -6.35 11.56 2.23
CA VAL A 104 -6.60 10.91 0.95
C VAL A 104 -7.05 11.99 -0.04
N VAL A 105 -6.38 12.09 -1.18
CA VAL A 105 -6.66 13.10 -2.22
C VAL A 105 -6.88 12.43 -3.57
N ALA A 106 -7.77 13.00 -4.37
CA ALA A 106 -7.96 12.57 -5.75
C ALA A 106 -6.75 12.95 -6.62
N SER A 107 -6.39 12.06 -7.54
CA SER A 107 -5.31 12.23 -8.51
C SER A 107 -5.77 11.73 -9.88
N PRO A 108 -5.55 12.50 -10.96
CA PRO A 108 -5.84 12.07 -12.33
C PRO A 108 -4.75 11.14 -12.91
N VAL A 109 -3.70 10.88 -12.14
CA VAL A 109 -2.57 10.03 -12.53
C VAL A 109 -2.29 9.00 -11.45
N SER A 110 -1.98 7.79 -11.90
CA SER A 110 -1.42 6.73 -11.08
C SER A 110 0.10 6.84 -11.00
N PHE A 111 0.62 6.58 -9.80
CA PHE A 111 2.04 6.41 -9.51
C PHE A 111 2.50 4.96 -9.69
N PHE A 112 1.58 3.99 -9.67
CA PHE A 112 1.90 2.56 -9.70
C PHE A 112 1.50 1.84 -10.99
N HIS A 113 0.57 2.41 -11.75
CA HIS A 113 -0.02 1.89 -12.98
C HIS A 113 0.08 2.96 -14.08
N PRO A 114 1.30 3.36 -14.49
CA PRO A 114 1.49 4.47 -15.43
C PRO A 114 0.92 4.20 -16.83
N ASP A 115 0.71 2.94 -17.18
CA ASP A 115 0.02 2.47 -18.38
C ASP A 115 -1.47 2.85 -18.42
N GLU A 116 -2.07 3.09 -17.25
CA GLU A 116 -3.45 3.57 -17.12
C GLU A 116 -3.57 5.10 -17.19
N ASN A 117 -2.44 5.82 -17.17
CA ASN A 117 -2.46 7.27 -17.23
C ASN A 117 -2.97 7.77 -18.58
N GLY A 118 -3.81 8.81 -18.53
CA GLY A 118 -4.50 9.34 -19.71
C GLY A 118 -5.75 8.56 -20.09
N GLN A 119 -6.08 7.45 -19.41
CA GLN A 119 -7.31 6.73 -19.65
C GLN A 119 -8.53 7.36 -18.97
N GLY A 120 -8.37 8.42 -18.16
CA GLY A 120 -9.48 9.15 -17.53
C GLY A 120 -9.96 8.56 -16.19
N PHE A 121 -9.16 7.70 -15.57
CA PHE A 121 -9.42 7.21 -14.22
C PHE A 121 -9.03 8.25 -13.14
N THR A 122 -9.72 8.18 -12.02
CA THR A 122 -9.42 8.87 -10.77
C THR A 122 -8.82 7.88 -9.79
N TYR A 123 -7.67 8.24 -9.24
CA TYR A 123 -6.96 7.52 -8.20
C TYR A 123 -7.09 8.28 -6.89
N TRP A 124 -7.20 7.57 -5.78
CA TRP A 124 -7.25 8.15 -4.45
C TRP A 124 -5.97 7.83 -3.71
N VAL A 125 -5.18 8.86 -3.40
CA VAL A 125 -3.80 8.73 -2.98
C VAL A 125 -3.61 9.31 -1.59
N ALA A 126 -2.90 8.59 -0.73
CA ALA A 126 -2.40 9.10 0.54
C ALA A 126 -0.89 8.92 0.62
N TYR A 127 -0.21 9.91 1.19
CA TYR A 127 1.25 9.94 1.29
C TYR A 127 1.70 10.46 2.66
N VAL A 128 2.74 9.84 3.20
CA VAL A 128 3.39 10.23 4.45
C VAL A 128 4.91 10.23 4.26
N ASP A 129 5.57 11.25 4.82
CA ASP A 129 7.04 11.37 4.91
C ASP A 129 7.41 11.68 6.36
N GLN A 130 7.48 10.65 7.20
CA GLN A 130 7.58 10.79 8.66
C GLN A 130 8.58 9.80 9.26
N ALA A 131 9.07 10.14 10.44
CA ALA A 131 9.99 9.33 11.25
C ALA A 131 9.46 9.23 12.69
N SER A 132 9.69 8.10 13.35
CA SER A 132 9.30 7.88 14.75
C SER A 132 10.35 8.39 15.74
N LYS A 133 10.92 9.57 15.51
CA LYS A 133 12.09 10.08 16.27
C LYS A 133 11.89 10.12 17.78
N ASN A 134 10.66 10.32 18.22
CA ASN A 134 10.30 10.49 19.63
C ASN A 134 9.91 9.17 20.33
N SER A 135 9.88 8.03 19.62
CA SER A 135 9.63 6.73 20.25
C SER A 135 10.87 6.21 20.99
N MET A 136 10.70 5.23 21.88
CA MET A 136 11.78 4.59 22.62
C MET A 136 12.55 3.60 21.73
N GLY A 137 13.86 3.39 21.97
CA GLY A 137 14.72 2.52 21.17
C GLY A 137 15.32 3.23 19.96
N ASP A 138 15.99 2.50 19.05
CA ASP A 138 16.60 3.04 17.82
C ASP A 138 15.98 2.50 16.53
N ALA A 139 15.18 1.44 16.66
CA ALA A 139 14.50 0.78 15.58
C ALA A 139 13.00 0.89 15.72
N GLU A 140 12.29 0.74 14.60
CA GLU A 140 10.86 0.83 14.51
C GLU A 140 10.33 -0.08 13.39
N THR A 141 9.01 -0.24 13.31
CA THR A 141 8.33 -0.77 12.13
C THR A 141 7.52 0.33 11.47
N TYR A 142 7.43 0.33 10.14
CA TYR A 142 6.55 1.24 9.43
C TYR A 142 5.49 0.44 8.69
N HIS A 143 4.24 0.88 8.77
CA HIS A 143 3.14 0.18 8.12
C HIS A 143 2.18 1.10 7.38
N ILE A 144 1.56 0.51 6.35
CA ILE A 144 0.35 1.01 5.70
C ILE A 144 -0.71 -0.08 5.85
N SER A 145 -1.90 0.28 6.31
CA SER A 145 -3.06 -0.60 6.22
C SER A 145 -4.25 0.09 5.57
N ALA A 146 -5.11 -0.71 4.95
CA ALA A 146 -6.36 -0.26 4.36
C ALA A 146 -7.46 -1.28 4.63
N SER A 147 -8.61 -0.80 5.08
CA SER A 147 -9.77 -1.62 5.43
C SER A 147 -11.00 -1.13 4.68
N LEU A 148 -11.57 -1.99 3.84
CA LEU A 148 -12.82 -1.72 3.14
C LEU A 148 -13.96 -1.62 4.15
N ALA A 149 -14.68 -0.50 4.14
CA ALA A 149 -15.83 -0.34 5.03
C ALA A 149 -16.94 -1.34 4.65
N SER A 150 -17.70 -1.84 5.64
CA SER A 150 -18.82 -2.76 5.38
C SER A 150 -19.93 -2.18 4.51
N SER A 151 -20.02 -0.85 4.42
CA SER A 151 -20.94 -0.14 3.52
C SER A 151 -20.43 -0.05 2.07
N GLU A 152 -19.15 -0.32 1.82
CA GLU A 152 -18.59 -0.33 0.47
C GLU A 152 -18.88 -1.68 -0.19
N SER A 153 -19.62 -1.63 -1.30
CA SER A 153 -20.03 -2.84 -2.03
C SER A 153 -19.16 -3.09 -3.26
N TRP A 154 -18.30 -2.15 -3.62
CA TRP A 154 -17.51 -2.22 -4.85
C TRP A 154 -16.06 -2.56 -4.56
N PRO A 155 -15.47 -3.52 -5.29
CA PRO A 155 -14.07 -3.85 -5.11
C PRO A 155 -13.14 -2.68 -5.40
N VAL A 156 -12.09 -2.55 -4.58
CA VAL A 156 -11.10 -1.47 -4.66
C VAL A 156 -9.71 -2.07 -4.79
N ARG A 157 -9.00 -1.74 -5.87
CA ARG A 157 -7.59 -2.08 -6.02
C ARG A 157 -6.76 -1.10 -5.20
N VAL A 158 -5.96 -1.63 -4.29
CA VAL A 158 -5.09 -0.87 -3.39
C VAL A 158 -3.65 -1.24 -3.69
N THR A 159 -2.78 -0.25 -3.90
CA THR A 159 -1.34 -0.43 -4.06
C THR A 159 -0.59 0.42 -3.03
N GLY A 160 0.22 -0.21 -2.20
CA GLY A 160 1.06 0.44 -1.20
C GLY A 160 2.54 0.32 -1.53
N ARG A 161 3.34 1.32 -1.14
CA ARG A 161 4.82 1.24 -1.13
C ARG A 161 5.37 1.95 0.10
N ILE A 162 6.32 1.32 0.77
CA ILE A 162 7.09 1.92 1.86
C ILE A 162 8.57 1.93 1.44
N ILE A 163 9.18 3.10 1.47
CA ILE A 163 10.63 3.27 1.36
C ILE A 163 11.13 3.66 2.74
N TYR A 164 12.04 2.87 3.29
CA TYR A 164 12.58 3.09 4.63
C TYR A 164 14.07 2.80 4.62
N LYS A 165 14.77 3.29 5.64
CA LYS A 165 16.16 2.90 5.88
C LYS A 165 16.14 1.79 6.93
N GLN A 166 16.77 0.65 6.64
CA GLN A 166 17.04 -0.36 7.65
C GLN A 166 18.18 0.13 8.53
N LEU A 167 18.04 -0.03 9.84
CA LEU A 167 19.07 0.22 10.81
C LEU A 167 20.24 -0.72 10.51
N GLY A 168 21.42 -0.15 10.30
CA GLY A 168 22.65 -0.95 10.18
C GLY A 168 23.14 -1.37 11.56
N GLU A 169 23.91 -2.46 11.62
CA GLU A 169 24.70 -2.81 12.80
C GLU A 169 25.63 -1.67 13.25
#